data_AF-A0A0A9VRV7-F1
#
_entry.id   AF-A0A0A9VRV7-F1
#
_cell.length_a   1.000
_cell.length_b   1.000
_cell.length_c   1.000
_cell.angle_alpha   90.00
_cell.angle_beta   90.00
_cell.angle_gamma   90.00
#
_symmetry.space_group_name_H-M   'P 1'
#
loop_
_entity.id
_entity.type
_entity.pdbx_description
1 polymer ?
#
loop_
_entity_poly.entity_id
_entity_poly.type
_entity_poly.pdbx_seq_one_letter_code
_entity_poly.pdbx_strand_id
1 'polypeptide(L)'
;MLKHVQLSPYRQRPHDTVSLSSTASYSSLSRSSSYSSLNDSGSSPSCAIKVFAKCLRPDIEYKTLGITYQTTCREVVQSLLNKYRMRHRDPNLFYLTMEVTIRRAGIRTVIALDEDARPAVLQSCHPKGDSKFALQTKNGGLVKIYDSVLMPGSKYKSLLISEFTTVDELIQILLNCYNSKERVEQFSLYEVCESQEYQRKLHPDDCPLQVQKSWAPGLSTHFLLRRNLDYRLRRSKIQWTPDLPSIPCSSRQSIAQTETVSSYPDYQNYFYI
;
A
#
# COMPACT_ATOMS: atom_id res chain seq x y z
N MET A 1 -11.49 79.79 38.44
CA MET A 1 -10.80 80.87 37.70
C MET A 1 -9.31 80.60 37.71
N LEU A 2 -8.67 80.25 36.58
CA LEU A 2 -7.25 80.51 36.31
C LEU A 2 -6.85 80.05 34.90
N LYS A 3 -6.69 81.06 34.04
CA LYS A 3 -5.69 81.29 32.98
C LYS A 3 -5.48 80.25 31.87
N HIS A 4 -6.07 80.63 30.74
CA HIS A 4 -5.83 80.25 29.35
C HIS A 4 -4.38 80.54 28.91
N VAL A 5 -3.71 79.61 28.23
CA VAL A 5 -2.46 79.84 27.50
C VAL A 5 -2.75 79.71 26.01
N GLN A 6 -2.28 80.73 25.30
CA GLN A 6 -2.58 81.08 23.92
C GLN A 6 -1.33 80.78 23.08
N LEU A 7 -1.46 79.96 22.04
CA LEU A 7 -0.49 79.91 20.94
C LEU A 7 -1.25 80.07 19.63
N SER A 8 -0.96 81.19 18.97
CA SER A 8 -1.51 81.63 17.69
C SER A 8 -0.72 81.05 16.51
N PRO A 9 -1.27 81.14 15.28
CA PRO A 9 -1.05 80.17 14.21
C PRO A 9 -0.08 80.68 13.14
N TYR A 10 0.46 79.77 12.33
CA TYR A 10 0.87 80.14 10.97
C TYR A 10 0.18 79.25 9.93
N ARG A 11 -0.51 79.97 9.05
CA ARG A 11 -1.25 79.57 7.87
C ARG A 11 -0.27 79.44 6.70
N GLN A 12 -0.44 78.46 5.82
CA GLN A 12 -0.63 78.68 4.38
C GLN A 12 -0.92 77.35 3.65
N ARG A 13 -1.77 77.48 2.64
CA ARG A 13 -2.51 76.47 1.88
C ARG A 13 -1.81 76.20 0.52
N PRO A 14 -2.31 75.25 -0.31
CA PRO A 14 -1.51 74.41 -1.20
C PRO A 14 -1.46 74.93 -2.65
N HIS A 15 -0.57 74.36 -3.45
CA HIS A 15 -0.76 74.25 -4.91
C HIS A 15 -0.32 72.88 -5.41
N ASP A 16 -1.22 72.27 -6.17
CA ASP A 16 -1.08 71.01 -6.89
C ASP A 16 0.04 71.06 -7.93
N THR A 17 0.80 69.98 -8.04
CA THR A 17 1.40 69.55 -9.31
C THR A 17 1.57 68.03 -9.25
N VAL A 18 0.72 67.34 -10.01
CA VAL A 18 0.86 65.91 -10.31
C VAL A 18 2.12 65.68 -11.13
N SER A 19 2.95 64.71 -10.73
CA SER A 19 3.92 64.07 -11.62
C SER A 19 4.21 62.65 -11.14
N LEU A 20 3.75 61.70 -11.93
CA LEU A 20 4.02 60.26 -11.85
C LEU A 20 5.47 60.00 -12.23
N SER A 21 6.28 59.44 -11.33
CA SER A 21 7.45 58.62 -11.73
C SER A 21 7.81 57.65 -10.61
N SER A 22 7.63 56.36 -10.90
CA SER A 22 7.91 55.24 -10.02
C SER A 22 9.39 54.85 -10.08
N THR A 23 10.10 54.91 -8.96
CA THR A 23 11.29 54.07 -8.73
C THR A 23 11.49 53.89 -7.23
N ALA A 24 10.89 52.84 -6.65
CA ALA A 24 11.18 52.43 -5.28
C ALA A 24 11.98 51.13 -5.30
N SER A 25 13.22 51.27 -4.86
CA SER A 25 14.26 50.26 -4.73
C SER A 25 13.88 49.20 -3.69
N TYR A 26 14.16 47.97 -4.05
CA TYR A 26 14.04 46.73 -3.29
C TYR A 26 15.18 46.62 -2.26
N SER A 27 14.86 46.53 -0.98
CA SER A 27 15.75 45.95 0.02
C SER A 27 14.96 45.40 1.21
N SER A 28 14.44 44.18 1.07
CA SER A 28 14.02 43.35 2.20
C SER A 28 14.85 42.07 2.19
N LEU A 29 15.89 42.02 3.03
CA LEU A 29 16.63 40.79 3.34
C LEU A 29 15.70 39.82 4.08
N SER A 30 15.05 38.94 3.32
CA SER A 30 14.50 37.69 3.84
C SER A 30 15.49 36.58 3.48
N ARG A 31 16.22 36.08 4.48
CA ARG A 31 17.03 34.87 4.36
C ARG A 31 16.09 33.67 4.27
N SER A 32 15.51 33.46 3.09
CA SER A 32 14.78 32.26 2.74
C SER A 32 15.80 31.17 2.41
N SER A 33 15.71 30.05 3.11
CA SER A 33 16.45 28.83 2.81
C SER A 33 16.06 28.32 1.42
N SER A 34 17.01 28.43 0.50
CA SER A 34 16.93 27.89 -0.85
C SER A 34 16.92 26.35 -0.81
N TYR A 35 15.80 25.75 -1.19
CA TYR A 35 15.82 24.50 -1.94
C TYR A 35 14.65 24.54 -2.94
N SER A 36 14.95 24.87 -4.17
CA SER A 36 14.07 24.63 -5.31
C SER A 36 14.97 24.46 -6.51
N SER A 37 15.67 23.32 -6.54
CA SER A 37 16.37 22.89 -7.73
C SER A 37 15.30 22.53 -8.76
N LEU A 38 15.22 23.36 -9.79
CA LEU A 38 14.51 23.11 -11.03
C LEU A 38 14.92 21.74 -11.58
N ASN A 39 13.98 20.80 -11.59
CA ASN A 39 14.03 19.66 -12.50
C ASN A 39 12.68 19.61 -13.19
N ASP A 40 12.50 20.50 -14.17
CA ASP A 40 11.37 20.49 -15.10
C ASP A 40 11.45 19.22 -15.94
N SER A 41 10.67 18.23 -15.53
CA SER A 41 10.51 16.94 -16.20
C SER A 41 9.17 16.37 -15.78
N GLY A 42 8.07 17.08 -16.10
CA GLY A 42 6.69 16.57 -16.00
C GLY A 42 6.27 15.97 -14.64
N SER A 43 7.00 16.26 -13.56
CA SER A 43 6.83 15.59 -12.28
C SER A 43 5.79 16.33 -11.45
N SER A 44 4.77 15.60 -10.99
CA SER A 44 3.74 16.13 -10.11
C SER A 44 4.36 16.87 -8.91
N PRO A 45 3.79 18.01 -8.47
CA PRO A 45 4.35 18.80 -7.36
C PRO A 45 4.52 17.91 -6.13
N SER A 46 5.75 17.85 -5.62
CA SER A 46 6.12 17.06 -4.44
C SER A 46 6.35 17.96 -3.22
N CYS A 47 6.06 17.42 -2.04
CA CYS A 47 6.20 18.07 -0.75
C CYS A 47 6.96 17.15 0.21
N ALA A 48 7.73 17.75 1.13
CA ALA A 48 8.37 17.00 2.20
C ALA A 48 7.50 17.03 3.47
N ILE A 49 7.28 15.85 4.07
CA ILE A 49 6.63 15.71 5.37
C ILE A 49 7.60 15.08 6.38
N LYS A 50 7.46 15.42 7.66
CA LYS A 50 8.18 14.76 8.76
C LYS A 50 7.25 13.76 9.43
N VAL A 51 7.65 12.49 9.48
CA VAL A 51 6.90 11.43 10.15
C VAL A 51 7.69 10.88 11.33
N PHE A 52 7.13 11.01 12.53
CA PHE A 52 7.67 10.46 13.77
C PHE A 52 7.33 8.97 13.84
N ALA A 53 8.33 8.10 13.70
CA ALA A 53 8.14 6.65 13.58
C ALA A 53 8.81 5.89 14.74
N LYS A 54 8.61 6.38 15.97
CA LYS A 54 9.21 5.79 17.19
C LYS A 54 8.84 4.32 17.39
N CYS A 55 7.66 3.91 16.93
CA CYS A 55 7.20 2.52 16.97
C CYS A 55 8.03 1.56 16.10
N LEU A 56 8.78 2.06 15.11
CA LEU A 56 9.71 1.27 14.30
C LEU A 56 11.15 1.38 14.82
N ARG A 57 11.59 2.61 15.13
CA ARG A 57 12.96 2.94 15.55
C ARG A 57 12.90 3.99 16.66
N PRO A 58 13.00 3.60 17.94
CA PRO A 58 12.93 4.55 19.06
C PRO A 58 14.03 5.61 19.04
N ASP A 59 15.21 5.27 18.51
CA ASP A 59 16.38 6.17 18.45
C ASP A 59 16.28 7.24 17.35
N ILE A 60 15.31 7.11 16.43
CA ILE A 60 15.14 8.04 15.32
C ILE A 60 13.94 8.93 15.63
N GLU A 61 14.20 10.22 15.82
CA GLU A 61 13.15 11.18 16.18
C GLU A 61 12.06 11.25 15.10
N TYR A 62 12.46 11.51 13.85
CA TYR A 62 11.56 11.55 12.70
C TYR A 62 12.28 11.15 11.41
N LYS A 63 11.49 10.73 10.42
CA LYS A 63 11.93 10.54 9.04
C LYS A 63 11.28 11.57 8.14
N THR A 64 12.08 12.29 7.38
CA THR A 64 11.58 13.15 6.30
C THR A 64 11.31 12.31 5.05
N LEU A 65 10.11 12.45 4.49
CA LEU A 65 9.68 11.78 3.25
C LEU A 65 9.27 12.82 2.22
N GLY A 66 9.77 12.69 0.99
CA GLY A 66 9.20 13.38 -0.17
C GLY A 66 8.00 12.59 -0.69
N ILE A 67 6.84 13.23 -0.77
CA ILE A 67 5.56 12.65 -1.22
C ILE A 67 4.87 13.61 -2.19
N THR A 68 3.87 13.11 -2.93
CA THR A 68 3.02 13.96 -3.78
C THR A 68 1.71 14.29 -3.07
N TYR A 69 0.92 15.20 -3.63
CA TYR A 69 -0.43 15.51 -3.13
C TYR A 69 -1.43 14.35 -3.29
N GLN A 70 -1.09 13.33 -4.07
CA GLN A 70 -1.91 12.13 -4.24
C GLN A 70 -1.51 11.01 -3.29
N THR A 71 -0.31 11.10 -2.69
CA THR A 71 0.21 10.03 -1.84
C THR A 71 -0.68 9.80 -0.63
N THR A 72 -1.12 8.55 -0.44
CA THR A 72 -2.02 8.17 0.65
C THR A 72 -1.26 7.81 1.92
N CYS A 73 -1.96 7.77 3.06
CA CYS A 73 -1.41 7.28 4.31
C CYS A 73 -0.90 5.84 4.20
N ARG A 74 -1.62 4.97 3.48
CA ARG A 74 -1.21 3.59 3.19
C ARG A 74 0.16 3.53 2.48
N GLU A 75 0.35 4.35 1.45
CA GLU A 75 1.62 4.43 0.72
C GLU A 75 2.77 4.97 1.57
N VAL A 76 2.48 5.92 2.48
CA VAL A 76 3.47 6.43 3.43
C VAL A 76 3.90 5.32 4.41
N VAL A 77 2.97 4.53 4.95
CA VAL A 77 3.27 3.37 5.80
C VAL A 77 4.20 2.41 5.05
N GLN A 78 3.84 2.00 3.84
CA GLN A 78 4.64 1.08 3.03
C GLN A 78 6.04 1.66 2.75
N SER A 79 6.13 2.95 2.44
CA SER A 79 7.40 3.64 2.20
C SER A 79 8.30 3.66 3.45
N LEU A 80 7.73 3.83 4.64
CA LEU A 80 8.46 3.78 5.91
C LEU A 80 8.99 2.37 6.18
N LEU A 81 8.15 1.34 6.07
CA LEU A 81 8.57 -0.06 6.26
C LEU A 81 9.68 -0.44 5.27
N ASN A 82 9.58 -0.02 4.01
CA ASN A 82 10.62 -0.22 3.01
C ASN A 82 11.94 0.47 3.40
N LYS A 83 11.91 1.76 3.75
CA LYS A 83 13.10 2.54 4.13
C LYS A 83 13.79 1.99 5.38
N TYR A 84 13.02 1.43 6.32
CA TYR A 84 13.56 0.78 7.52
C TYR A 84 13.87 -0.72 7.35
N ARG A 85 13.74 -1.27 6.13
CA ARG A 85 13.97 -2.70 5.82
C ARG A 85 13.07 -3.65 6.63
N MET A 86 11.86 -3.21 6.96
CA MET A 86 10.85 -3.94 7.74
C MET A 86 9.70 -4.49 6.87
N ARG A 87 10.00 -4.90 5.63
CA ARG A 87 9.00 -5.44 4.66
C ARG A 87 8.32 -6.74 5.10
N HIS A 88 8.88 -7.40 6.10
CA HIS A 88 8.35 -8.61 6.72
C HIS A 88 7.35 -8.31 7.85
N ARG A 89 7.10 -7.03 8.16
CA ARG A 89 6.03 -6.61 9.07
C ARG A 89 4.77 -6.39 8.25
N ASP A 90 3.65 -6.67 8.88
CA ASP A 90 2.33 -6.40 8.31
C ASP A 90 2.07 -4.88 8.25
N PRO A 91 1.87 -4.29 7.05
CA PRO A 91 1.55 -2.87 6.93
C PRO A 91 0.20 -2.49 7.54
N ASN A 92 -0.77 -3.41 7.60
CA ASN A 92 -2.12 -3.15 8.13
C ASN A 92 -2.13 -3.00 9.67
N LEU A 93 -1.01 -3.31 10.33
CA LEU A 93 -0.79 -3.00 11.74
C LEU A 93 -0.39 -1.55 11.99
N PHE A 94 -0.17 -0.74 10.97
CA PHE A 94 0.28 0.63 11.16
C PHE A 94 -0.73 1.63 10.59
N TYR A 95 -0.78 2.81 11.20
CA TYR A 95 -1.58 3.93 10.72
C TYR A 95 -0.91 5.24 11.07
N LEU A 96 -1.31 6.31 10.39
CA LEU A 96 -0.82 7.64 10.67
C LEU A 96 -1.77 8.38 11.59
N THR A 97 -1.18 9.19 12.46
CA THR A 97 -1.88 10.21 13.24
C THR A 97 -1.32 11.57 12.89
N MET A 98 -2.15 12.59 13.01
CA MET A 98 -1.76 13.98 12.87
C MET A 98 -2.08 14.73 14.15
N GLU A 99 -1.09 15.40 14.70
CA GLU A 99 -1.32 16.38 15.75
C GLU A 99 -1.73 17.71 15.12
N VAL A 100 -2.84 18.28 15.62
CA VAL A 100 -3.38 19.57 15.21
C VAL A 100 -3.45 20.49 16.45
N THR A 101 -2.84 21.67 16.34
CA THR A 101 -2.87 22.68 17.40
C THR A 101 -3.88 23.78 17.06
N ILE A 102 -4.86 23.97 17.94
CA ILE A 102 -5.87 25.03 17.82
C ILE A 102 -5.36 26.26 18.57
N ARG A 103 -4.71 27.18 17.85
CA ARG A 103 -4.04 28.36 18.42
C ARG A 103 -4.92 29.20 19.35
N ARG A 104 -6.20 29.38 19.00
CA ARG A 104 -7.14 30.20 19.80
C ARG A 104 -7.48 29.61 21.17
N ALA A 105 -7.37 28.29 21.32
CA ALA A 105 -7.73 27.59 22.55
C ALA A 105 -6.50 27.01 23.29
N GLY A 106 -5.31 27.05 22.67
CA GLY A 106 -4.12 26.38 23.20
C GLY A 106 -4.24 24.84 23.26
N ILE A 107 -5.26 24.27 22.62
CA ILE A 107 -5.55 22.84 22.66
C ILE A 107 -4.76 22.12 21.57
N ARG A 108 -4.11 21.03 21.94
CA ARG A 108 -3.44 20.09 21.02
C ARG A 108 -4.28 18.82 20.96
N THR A 109 -4.66 18.42 19.75
CA THR A 109 -5.45 17.21 19.50
C THR A 109 -4.70 16.27 18.58
N VAL A 110 -4.83 14.97 18.78
CA VAL A 110 -4.26 13.94 17.90
C VAL A 110 -5.40 13.26 17.17
N ILE A 111 -5.35 13.29 15.84
CA ILE A 111 -6.37 12.73 14.96
C ILE A 111 -5.78 11.50 14.26
N ALA A 112 -6.46 10.36 14.32
CA ALA A 112 -6.13 9.21 13.51
C ALA A 112 -6.55 9.47 12.05
N LEU A 113 -5.64 9.19 11.11
CA LEU A 113 -5.89 9.38 9.69
C LEU A 113 -6.31 8.06 9.04
N ASP A 114 -7.31 8.14 8.18
CA ASP A 114 -7.72 7.02 7.34
C ASP A 114 -6.62 6.63 6.35
N GLU A 115 -6.67 5.41 5.84
CA GLU A 115 -5.63 4.84 4.98
C GLU A 115 -5.53 5.58 3.62
N ASP A 116 -6.66 6.10 3.13
CA ASP A 116 -6.77 6.87 1.88
C ASP A 116 -6.57 8.37 2.09
N ALA A 117 -6.41 8.84 3.33
CA ALA A 117 -6.13 10.23 3.61
C ALA A 117 -4.80 10.65 2.98
N ARG A 118 -4.68 11.94 2.62
CA ARG A 118 -3.54 12.48 1.85
C ARG A 118 -2.74 13.46 2.70
N PRO A 119 -1.61 13.04 3.31
CA PRO A 119 -0.88 13.85 4.27
C PRO A 119 -0.40 15.19 3.72
N ALA A 120 -0.02 15.25 2.44
CA ALA A 120 0.41 16.50 1.80
C ALA A 120 -0.72 17.53 1.69
N VAL A 121 -1.95 17.08 1.40
CA VAL A 121 -3.14 17.95 1.39
C VAL A 121 -3.45 18.41 2.81
N LEU A 122 -3.42 17.51 3.79
CA LEU A 122 -3.65 17.87 5.19
C LEU A 122 -2.62 18.88 5.68
N GLN A 123 -1.34 18.71 5.33
CA GLN A 123 -0.28 19.64 5.69
C GLN A 123 -0.47 21.03 5.06
N SER A 124 -0.97 21.12 3.83
CA SER A 124 -1.15 22.42 3.15
C SER A 124 -2.31 23.25 3.73
N CYS A 125 -3.29 22.61 4.35
CA CYS A 125 -4.40 23.29 5.02
C CYS A 125 -4.01 23.92 6.37
N HIS A 126 -2.81 23.64 6.89
CA HIS A 126 -2.38 24.12 8.21
C HIS A 126 -1.29 25.19 8.09
N PRO A 127 -1.19 26.11 9.08
CA PRO A 127 -0.06 27.03 9.16
C PRO A 127 1.27 26.28 9.14
N LYS A 128 2.25 26.81 8.39
CA LYS A 128 3.57 26.18 8.22
C LYS A 128 4.19 25.85 9.58
N GLY A 129 4.42 24.57 9.83
CA GLY A 129 5.13 24.06 11.02
C GLY A 129 4.25 23.42 12.09
N ASP A 130 2.92 23.51 12.00
CA ASP A 130 2.02 23.03 13.06
C ASP A 130 1.50 21.60 12.85
N SER A 131 1.77 20.98 11.68
CA SER A 131 1.35 19.62 11.36
C SER A 131 2.41 18.59 11.77
N LYS A 132 2.10 17.76 12.76
CA LYS A 132 3.00 16.69 13.21
C LYS A 132 2.41 15.31 12.89
N PHE A 133 3.00 14.61 11.93
CA PHE A 133 2.58 13.25 11.59
C PHE A 133 3.34 12.22 12.40
N ALA A 134 2.65 11.25 13.00
CA ALA A 134 3.28 10.13 13.70
C ALA A 134 2.72 8.79 13.24
N LEU A 135 3.59 7.80 13.09
CA LEU A 135 3.23 6.42 12.81
C LEU A 135 2.89 5.72 14.13
N GLN A 136 1.71 5.10 14.18
CA GLN A 136 1.20 4.35 15.32
C GLN A 136 0.95 2.89 14.93
N THR A 137 0.81 2.02 15.92
CA THR A 137 0.50 0.60 15.75
C THR A 137 -0.92 0.28 16.20
N LYS A 138 -1.65 -0.51 15.41
CA LYS A 138 -2.93 -1.13 15.77
C LYS A 138 -2.69 -2.43 16.53
N ASN A 139 -3.75 -2.93 17.17
CA ASN A 139 -3.74 -4.27 17.75
C ASN A 139 -3.69 -5.33 16.64
N GLY A 140 -3.07 -6.46 16.94
CA GLY A 140 -2.94 -7.60 16.04
C GLY A 140 -2.92 -8.91 16.80
N GLY A 141 -2.75 -10.01 16.07
CA GLY A 141 -2.67 -11.36 16.63
C GLY A 141 -1.59 -12.19 15.95
N LEU A 142 -1.05 -13.16 16.70
CA LEU A 142 -0.08 -14.11 16.18
C LEU A 142 -0.79 -15.24 15.45
N VAL A 143 -0.36 -15.48 14.22
CA VAL A 143 -0.72 -16.67 13.44
C VAL A 143 0.50 -17.54 13.23
N LYS A 144 0.32 -18.86 13.26
CA LYS A 144 1.37 -19.84 12.98
C LYS A 144 1.11 -20.48 11.62
N ILE A 145 2.10 -20.42 10.73
CA ILE A 145 2.02 -20.96 9.38
C ILE A 145 3.10 -22.02 9.21
N TYR A 146 2.68 -23.23 8.87
CA TYR A 146 3.58 -24.29 8.45
C TYR A 146 3.98 -24.04 7.00
N ASP A 147 5.24 -23.67 6.79
CA ASP A 147 5.75 -23.08 5.56
C ASP A 147 6.96 -23.84 5.00
N SER A 148 7.01 -25.15 5.23
CA SER A 148 8.07 -26.04 4.76
C SER A 148 8.31 -25.98 3.25
N VAL A 149 7.30 -25.57 2.47
CA VAL A 149 7.40 -25.35 1.01
C VAL A 149 8.26 -24.12 0.62
N LEU A 150 8.51 -23.21 1.56
CA LEU A 150 9.42 -22.07 1.43
C LEU A 150 10.75 -22.33 2.13
N MET A 151 10.72 -22.95 3.30
CA MET A 151 11.91 -23.29 4.08
C MET A 151 11.86 -24.75 4.55
N PRO A 152 12.40 -25.70 3.76
CA PRO A 152 12.47 -27.10 4.15
C PRO A 152 13.15 -27.29 5.50
N GLY A 153 12.55 -28.09 6.38
CA GLY A 153 13.06 -28.34 7.73
C GLY A 153 12.64 -27.30 8.80
N SER A 154 12.03 -26.17 8.41
CA SER A 154 11.36 -25.29 9.37
C SER A 154 10.07 -25.94 9.89
N LYS A 155 9.77 -25.77 11.19
CA LYS A 155 8.51 -26.24 11.78
C LYS A 155 7.34 -25.34 11.35
N TYR A 156 7.42 -24.07 11.71
CA TYR A 156 6.43 -23.06 11.36
C TYR A 156 7.05 -21.67 11.49
N LYS A 157 6.49 -20.70 10.76
CA LYS A 157 6.72 -19.27 10.97
C LYS A 157 5.57 -18.69 11.79
N SER A 158 5.92 -17.89 12.79
CA SER A 158 4.95 -17.08 13.56
C SER A 158 4.99 -15.65 13.07
N LEU A 159 3.84 -15.09 12.70
CA LEU A 159 3.70 -13.72 12.21
C LEU A 159 2.65 -12.98 13.04
N LEU A 160 2.97 -11.75 13.46
CA LEU A 160 2.00 -10.82 14.04
C LEU A 160 1.32 -10.08 12.90
N ILE A 161 0.00 -10.23 12.77
CA ILE A 161 -0.81 -9.63 11.71
C ILE A 161 -2.03 -8.88 12.24
N SER A 162 -2.57 -7.99 11.43
CA SER A 162 -3.84 -7.30 11.66
C SER A 162 -5.03 -8.25 11.47
N GLU A 163 -6.17 -7.86 12.03
CA GLU A 163 -7.44 -8.58 11.85
C GLU A 163 -8.00 -8.49 10.43
N PHE A 164 -7.51 -7.52 9.64
CA PHE A 164 -7.93 -7.27 8.26
C PHE A 164 -6.91 -7.74 7.21
N THR A 165 -5.82 -8.36 7.65
CA THR A 165 -4.81 -8.88 6.73
C THR A 165 -5.35 -10.10 6.03
N THR A 166 -5.39 -10.03 4.70
CA THR A 166 -5.89 -11.08 3.83
C THR A 166 -4.89 -12.22 3.69
N VAL A 167 -5.33 -13.35 3.13
CA VAL A 167 -4.45 -14.49 2.83
C VAL A 167 -3.34 -14.08 1.85
N ASP A 168 -3.65 -13.34 0.80
CA ASP A 168 -2.64 -12.89 -0.18
C ASP A 168 -1.59 -11.97 0.45
N GLU A 169 -2.02 -11.03 1.29
CA GLU A 169 -1.11 -10.18 2.05
C GLU A 169 -0.25 -10.98 3.02
N LEU A 170 -0.83 -11.96 3.73
CA LEU A 170 -0.08 -12.85 4.62
C LEU A 170 1.00 -13.64 3.86
N ILE A 171 0.66 -14.20 2.70
CA ILE A 171 1.60 -14.90 1.84
C ILE A 171 2.70 -13.93 1.38
N GLN A 172 2.35 -12.71 0.98
CA GLN A 172 3.32 -11.69 0.58
C GLN A 172 4.28 -11.33 1.72
N ILE A 173 3.79 -11.19 2.95
CA ILE A 173 4.60 -10.93 4.15
C ILE A 173 5.55 -12.12 4.40
N LEU A 174 5.06 -13.34 4.28
CA LEU A 174 5.85 -14.56 4.47
C LEU A 174 6.96 -14.68 3.42
N LEU A 175 6.67 -14.38 2.15
CA LEU A 175 7.69 -14.31 1.09
C LEU A 175 8.73 -13.22 1.39
N ASN A 176 8.32 -12.08 1.94
CA ASN A 176 9.23 -11.02 2.37
C ASN A 176 10.14 -11.46 3.53
N CYS A 177 9.69 -12.34 4.43
CA CYS A 177 10.55 -12.92 5.49
C CYS A 177 11.75 -13.68 4.92
N TYR A 178 11.57 -14.35 3.79
CA TYR A 178 12.61 -15.14 3.12
C TYR A 178 13.26 -14.39 1.95
N ASN A 179 12.89 -13.11 1.75
CA ASN A 179 13.35 -12.28 0.63
C ASN A 179 13.11 -12.96 -0.74
N SER A 180 12.04 -13.76 -0.84
CA SER A 180 11.62 -14.43 -2.07
C SER A 180 10.98 -13.44 -3.05
N LYS A 181 11.22 -13.65 -4.34
CA LYS A 181 10.62 -12.88 -5.45
C LYS A 181 9.49 -13.64 -6.15
N GLU A 182 9.10 -14.78 -5.61
CA GLU A 182 7.96 -15.55 -6.09
C GLU A 182 6.67 -14.73 -5.92
N ARG A 183 5.63 -15.10 -6.66
CA ARG A 183 4.36 -14.38 -6.61
C ARG A 183 3.37 -15.09 -5.70
N VAL A 184 2.49 -14.33 -5.07
CA VAL A 184 1.49 -14.84 -4.12
C VAL A 184 0.60 -15.93 -4.74
N GLU A 185 0.25 -15.80 -6.04
CA GLU A 185 -0.65 -16.73 -6.73
C GLU A 185 -0.02 -18.13 -6.95
N GLN A 186 1.29 -18.26 -6.72
CA GLN A 186 2.00 -19.55 -6.70
C GLN A 186 1.72 -20.36 -5.45
N PHE A 187 1.05 -19.79 -4.45
CA PHE A 187 0.79 -20.41 -3.18
C PHE A 187 -0.70 -20.38 -2.82
N SER A 188 -1.08 -21.22 -1.88
CA SER A 188 -2.39 -21.18 -1.26
C SER A 188 -2.26 -21.56 0.20
N LEU A 189 -3.05 -20.88 1.04
CA LEU A 189 -3.12 -21.17 2.46
C LEU A 189 -4.28 -22.12 2.74
N TYR A 190 -4.02 -23.12 3.56
CA TYR A 190 -5.01 -24.08 4.02
C TYR A 190 -5.15 -23.96 5.52
N GLU A 191 -6.37 -24.08 6.03
CA GLU A 191 -6.57 -24.52 7.41
C GLU A 191 -6.66 -26.05 7.42
N VAL A 192 -5.99 -26.67 8.38
CA VAL A 192 -5.89 -28.13 8.50
C VAL A 192 -6.14 -28.51 9.94
N CYS A 193 -7.02 -29.49 10.15
CA CYS A 193 -7.32 -30.08 11.44
C CYS A 193 -7.01 -31.58 11.37
N GLU A 194 -5.87 -31.98 11.95
CA GLU A 194 -5.38 -33.36 11.87
C GLU A 194 -6.33 -34.34 12.58
N SER A 195 -6.91 -33.93 13.71
CA SER A 195 -7.82 -34.76 14.50
C SER A 195 -9.12 -35.13 13.79
N GLN A 196 -9.47 -34.42 12.71
CA GLN A 196 -10.73 -34.62 11.98
C GLN A 196 -10.49 -34.94 10.49
N GLU A 197 -9.23 -35.15 10.08
CA GLU A 197 -8.84 -35.29 8.66
C GLU A 197 -9.39 -34.17 7.76
N TYR A 198 -9.64 -33.00 8.35
CA TYR A 198 -10.25 -31.86 7.67
C TYR A 198 -9.17 -30.94 7.12
N GLN A 199 -9.36 -30.52 5.87
CA GLN A 199 -8.56 -29.48 5.23
C GLN A 199 -9.44 -28.60 4.34
N ARG A 200 -9.26 -27.29 4.44
CA ARG A 200 -9.94 -26.32 3.56
C ARG A 200 -8.94 -25.31 3.02
N LYS A 201 -8.97 -25.10 1.70
CA LYS A 201 -8.28 -23.99 1.06
C LYS A 201 -9.00 -22.68 1.39
N LEU A 202 -8.26 -21.71 1.92
CA LEU A 202 -8.80 -20.38 2.20
C LEU A 202 -8.87 -19.54 0.92
N HIS A 203 -9.85 -18.64 0.87
CA HIS A 203 -9.96 -17.66 -0.21
C HIS A 203 -8.85 -16.61 -0.08
N PRO A 204 -8.29 -16.07 -1.19
CA PRO A 204 -7.30 -14.99 -1.15
C PRO A 204 -7.70 -13.79 -0.28
N ASP A 205 -8.99 -13.47 -0.24
CA ASP A 205 -9.56 -12.36 0.54
C ASP A 205 -9.97 -12.75 1.98
N ASP A 206 -9.86 -14.02 2.37
CA ASP A 206 -10.14 -14.43 3.76
C ASP A 206 -9.11 -13.78 4.69
N CYS A 207 -9.52 -13.44 5.92
CA CYS A 207 -8.64 -12.87 6.94
C CYS A 207 -8.14 -13.98 7.90
N PRO A 208 -6.87 -14.44 7.83
CA PRO A 208 -6.40 -15.61 8.58
C PRO A 208 -6.55 -15.46 10.09
N LEU A 209 -6.36 -14.25 10.64
CA LEU A 209 -6.55 -14.04 12.07
C LEU A 209 -8.02 -14.21 12.49
N GLN A 210 -8.98 -13.85 11.64
CA GLN A 210 -10.40 -14.09 11.91
C GLN A 210 -10.74 -15.57 11.78
N VAL A 211 -10.21 -16.24 10.76
CA VAL A 211 -10.33 -17.69 10.59
C VAL A 211 -9.81 -18.43 11.83
N GLN A 212 -8.62 -18.06 12.33
CA GLN A 212 -8.03 -18.65 13.54
C GLN A 212 -8.92 -18.47 14.78
N LYS A 213 -9.58 -17.32 14.94
CA LYS A 213 -10.49 -17.05 16.06
C LYS A 213 -11.77 -17.89 16.00
N SER A 214 -12.15 -18.40 14.82
CA SER A 214 -13.33 -19.23 14.63
C SER A 214 -13.09 -20.72 14.86
N TRP A 215 -11.84 -21.14 15.08
CA TRP A 215 -11.52 -22.54 15.33
C TRP A 215 -12.14 -23.06 16.62
N ALA A 216 -12.66 -24.28 16.58
CA ALA A 216 -13.28 -24.89 17.75
C ALA A 216 -12.21 -25.15 18.84
N PRO A 217 -12.52 -24.82 20.11
CA PRO A 217 -11.59 -25.04 21.21
C PRO A 217 -11.28 -26.53 21.35
N GLY A 218 -10.00 -26.86 21.59
CA GLY A 218 -9.53 -28.23 21.80
C GLY A 218 -9.17 -29.00 20.53
N LEU A 219 -9.47 -28.48 19.33
CA LEU A 219 -8.98 -29.06 18.08
C LEU A 219 -7.56 -28.57 17.76
N SER A 220 -6.73 -29.47 17.26
CA SER A 220 -5.40 -29.12 16.75
C SER A 220 -5.53 -28.64 15.30
N THR A 221 -5.95 -27.38 15.15
CA THR A 221 -6.05 -26.72 13.85
C THR A 221 -4.85 -25.79 13.61
N HIS A 222 -4.32 -25.77 12.38
CA HIS A 222 -3.20 -24.93 12.01
C HIS A 222 -3.29 -24.46 10.55
N PHE A 223 -2.52 -23.42 10.21
CA PHE A 223 -2.36 -22.99 8.82
C PHE A 223 -1.21 -23.72 8.14
N LEU A 224 -1.43 -24.18 6.90
CA LEU A 224 -0.44 -24.85 6.07
C LEU A 224 -0.33 -24.14 4.72
N LEU A 225 0.89 -23.74 4.34
CA LEU A 225 1.17 -23.17 3.03
C LEU A 225 1.50 -24.28 2.02
N ARG A 226 0.87 -24.24 0.85
CA ARG A 226 1.17 -25.17 -0.26
C ARG A 226 1.47 -24.42 -1.55
N ARG A 227 2.26 -25.05 -2.43
CA ARG A 227 2.54 -24.56 -3.79
C ARG A 227 1.43 -24.98 -4.76
N ASN A 228 1.01 -24.06 -5.62
CA ASN A 228 0.06 -24.30 -6.70
C ASN A 228 0.81 -24.78 -7.95
N LEU A 229 0.67 -26.06 -8.29
CA LEU A 229 1.33 -26.65 -9.47
C LEU A 229 0.82 -26.04 -10.78
N ASP A 230 -0.46 -25.69 -10.83
CA ASP A 230 -1.14 -25.20 -12.04
C ASP A 230 -0.75 -23.76 -12.44
N TYR A 231 -0.10 -23.01 -11.55
CA TYR A 231 0.31 -21.63 -11.83
C TYR A 231 1.22 -21.55 -13.07
N ARG A 232 2.11 -22.52 -13.26
CA ARG A 232 3.01 -22.54 -14.43
C ARG A 232 2.26 -22.80 -15.75
N LEU A 233 1.21 -23.62 -15.71
CA LEU A 233 0.44 -23.99 -16.90
C LEU A 233 -0.37 -22.82 -17.45
N ARG A 234 -0.90 -21.94 -16.58
CA ARG A 234 -1.68 -20.76 -17.02
C ARG A 234 -0.85 -19.74 -17.79
N ARG A 235 0.45 -19.62 -17.54
CA ARG A 235 1.33 -18.73 -18.30
C ARG A 235 1.63 -19.24 -19.71
N SER A 236 1.62 -20.56 -19.90
CA SER A 236 1.93 -21.18 -21.20
C SER A 236 0.76 -21.18 -22.18
N LYS A 237 -0.48 -20.99 -21.70
CA LYS A 237 -1.70 -21.15 -22.53
C LYS A 237 -2.25 -19.84 -23.10
N ILE A 238 -1.59 -18.70 -22.87
CA ILE A 238 -1.96 -17.38 -23.41
C ILE A 238 -0.97 -16.98 -24.51
N GLN A 239 -0.95 -17.76 -25.59
CA GLN A 239 -0.43 -17.29 -26.88
C GLN A 239 -1.62 -17.30 -27.83
N TRP A 240 -2.41 -16.22 -27.79
CA TRP A 240 -3.43 -15.92 -28.78
C TRP A 240 -2.71 -15.73 -30.12
N THR A 241 -2.82 -16.69 -31.02
CA THR A 241 -2.46 -16.52 -32.43
C THR A 241 -3.60 -15.76 -33.12
N PRO A 242 -3.36 -14.58 -33.72
CA PRO A 242 -4.37 -13.91 -34.53
C PRO A 242 -4.71 -14.76 -35.77
N ASP A 243 -5.98 -14.71 -36.13
CA ASP A 243 -6.70 -15.56 -37.08
C ASP A 243 -6.01 -15.80 -38.43
N LEU A 244 -6.00 -17.07 -38.86
CA LEU A 244 -5.85 -17.43 -40.27
C LEU A 244 -7.17 -17.14 -41.01
N PRO A 245 -7.14 -16.55 -42.22
CA PRO A 245 -8.35 -16.23 -42.95
C PRO A 245 -9.10 -17.50 -43.35
N SER A 246 -10.39 -17.49 -43.02
CA SER A 246 -11.39 -18.50 -43.34
C SER A 246 -11.47 -18.79 -44.84
N ILE A 247 -11.22 -20.06 -45.19
CA ILE A 247 -11.43 -20.61 -46.53
C ILE A 247 -12.94 -20.64 -46.81
N PRO A 248 -13.42 -20.12 -47.96
CA PRO A 248 -14.85 -20.15 -48.28
C PRO A 248 -15.30 -21.57 -48.64
N CYS A 249 -16.38 -21.97 -47.98
CA CYS A 249 -17.15 -23.18 -48.22
C CYS A 249 -17.73 -23.18 -49.65
N SER A 250 -17.46 -24.23 -50.42
CA SER A 250 -18.20 -24.54 -51.65
C SER A 250 -18.91 -25.88 -51.49
N SER A 251 -20.23 -25.79 -51.62
CA SER A 251 -21.25 -26.82 -51.57
C SER A 251 -21.24 -27.83 -52.74
N ARG A 252 -21.93 -28.96 -52.52
CA ARG A 252 -22.33 -30.09 -53.41
C ARG A 252 -21.46 -31.34 -53.22
N GLN A 253 -21.98 -32.56 -53.06
CA GLN A 253 -23.30 -33.15 -53.33
C GLN A 253 -23.42 -34.45 -52.51
N SER A 254 -24.64 -34.83 -52.12
CA SER A 254 -24.97 -36.15 -51.56
C SER A 254 -24.83 -37.25 -52.60
N ILE A 255 -24.39 -38.45 -52.20
CA ILE A 255 -24.86 -39.75 -52.69
C ILE A 255 -24.56 -40.80 -51.61
N ALA A 256 -25.43 -41.79 -51.55
CA ALA A 256 -25.72 -42.68 -50.43
C ALA A 256 -24.99 -44.04 -50.44
N GLN A 257 -25.25 -44.82 -49.38
CA GLN A 257 -25.10 -46.29 -49.21
C GLN A 257 -23.65 -46.77 -49.00
N THR A 258 -23.32 -47.78 -48.17
CA THR A 258 -24.07 -48.95 -47.69
C THR A 258 -23.38 -49.53 -46.45
N GLU A 259 -24.13 -50.33 -45.69
CA GLU A 259 -23.73 -51.17 -44.55
C GLU A 259 -22.52 -52.07 -44.81
N THR A 260 -21.76 -52.42 -43.76
CA THR A 260 -21.34 -53.80 -43.48
C THR A 260 -20.78 -53.95 -42.07
N VAL A 261 -21.35 -54.92 -41.36
CA VAL A 261 -20.94 -55.48 -40.08
C VAL A 261 -19.70 -56.38 -40.28
N SER A 262 -18.77 -56.43 -39.33
CA SER A 262 -18.31 -57.68 -38.67
C SER A 262 -16.92 -57.58 -38.00
N SER A 263 -16.83 -58.24 -36.83
CA SER A 263 -15.68 -58.99 -36.29
C SER A 263 -14.58 -58.28 -35.48
N TYR A 264 -14.62 -58.50 -34.16
CA TYR A 264 -13.45 -58.70 -33.26
C TYR A 264 -12.59 -59.92 -33.75
N PRO A 265 -11.37 -60.24 -33.21
CA PRO A 265 -10.83 -59.93 -31.88
C PRO A 265 -9.32 -59.57 -31.80
N ASP A 266 -8.90 -59.27 -30.55
CA ASP A 266 -7.60 -59.46 -29.87
C ASP A 266 -6.28 -59.47 -30.66
N TYR A 267 -5.28 -58.72 -30.14
CA TYR A 267 -4.01 -59.31 -29.69
C TYR A 267 -3.33 -58.38 -28.67
N GLN A 268 -3.14 -58.93 -27.46
CA GLN A 268 -2.09 -58.50 -26.54
C GLN A 268 -0.72 -58.57 -27.24
N ASN A 269 0.16 -57.58 -27.03
CA ASN A 269 1.60 -57.88 -26.95
C ASN A 269 2.42 -56.87 -26.13
N TYR A 270 2.82 -57.33 -24.94
CA TYR A 270 4.17 -57.32 -24.35
C TYR A 270 5.09 -56.06 -24.43
N PHE A 271 5.33 -55.49 -23.24
CA PHE A 271 6.62 -55.38 -22.52
C PHE A 271 7.85 -54.60 -23.06
N TYR A 272 8.46 -53.90 -22.07
CA TYR A 272 9.84 -53.38 -21.90
C TYR A 272 10.30 -52.30 -22.92
N ILE A 273 10.89 -51.18 -22.50
CA ILE A 273 11.95 -50.95 -21.48
C ILE A 273 11.64 -49.69 -20.66
#